data_AF-A0A951JI20-F1
#
_entry.id   AF-A0A951JI20-F1
#
_cell.length_a   1.000
_cell.length_b   1.000
_cell.length_c   1.000
_cell.angle_alpha   90.00
_cell.angle_beta   90.00
_cell.angle_gamma   90.00
#
_symmetry.space_group_name_H-M   'P 1'
#
loop_
_entity.id
_entity.type
_entity.pdbx_description
1 polymer ?
#
loop_
_entity_poly.entity_id
_entity_poly.type
_entity_poly.pdbx_seq_one_letter_code
_entity_poly.pdbx_strand_id
1 'polypeptide(L)'
;MARLRRLILPAMLGLAAYWAVFGGEYSVFEVRRARQGAAAEAAALERLRQEIDSLQARADSLESDSAALERLAREHFGMIRDGEVLYRFAEPEPPDSVPSGPGGGGR
;
A
#
# COMPACT_ATOMS: atom_id res chain seq x y z
N MET A 1 -8.95 71.34 19.27
CA MET A 1 -8.14 70.32 18.55
C MET A 1 -7.84 69.06 19.39
N ALA A 2 -7.50 69.16 20.68
CA ALA A 2 -7.16 67.98 21.51
C ALA A 2 -8.29 66.96 21.75
N ARG A 3 -9.56 67.40 21.86
CA ARG A 3 -10.71 66.50 22.04
C ARG A 3 -11.02 65.68 20.79
N LEU A 4 -10.82 66.26 19.61
CA LEU A 4 -11.00 65.58 18.33
C LEU A 4 -9.93 64.50 18.14
N ARG A 5 -8.67 64.80 18.46
CA ARG A 5 -7.57 63.81 18.45
C ARG A 5 -7.81 62.63 19.40
N ARG A 6 -8.48 62.88 20.54
CA ARG A 6 -8.86 61.84 21.52
C ARG A 6 -9.97 60.89 21.03
N LEU A 7 -10.80 61.32 20.07
CA LEU A 7 -11.83 60.49 19.44
C LEU A 7 -11.33 59.77 18.18
N ILE A 8 -10.39 60.39 17.45
CA ILE A 8 -9.80 59.80 16.25
C ILE A 8 -8.98 58.54 16.57
N LEU A 9 -8.21 58.55 17.68
CA LEU A 9 -7.40 57.40 18.10
C LEU A 9 -8.23 56.11 18.33
N PRO A 10 -9.29 56.12 19.18
CA PRO A 10 -10.12 54.94 19.36
C PRO A 10 -10.95 54.61 18.11
N ALA A 11 -11.35 55.59 17.31
CA ALA A 11 -12.04 55.33 16.04
C ALA A 11 -11.12 54.62 15.02
N MET A 12 -9.85 55.02 14.90
CA MET A 12 -8.86 54.32 14.09
C MET A 12 -8.55 52.93 14.63
N LEU A 13 -8.41 52.79 15.96
CA LEU A 13 -8.14 51.49 16.57
C LEU A 13 -9.32 50.53 16.38
N GLY A 14 -10.55 51.04 16.52
CA GLY A 14 -11.78 50.30 16.26
C GLY A 14 -11.92 49.90 14.79
N LEU A 15 -11.57 50.81 13.86
CA LEU A 15 -11.58 50.50 12.44
C LEU A 15 -10.50 49.46 12.09
N ALA A 16 -9.30 49.56 12.67
CA ALA A 16 -8.23 48.57 12.48
C ALA A 16 -8.60 47.19 13.05
N ALA A 17 -9.25 47.15 14.22
CA ALA A 17 -9.79 45.91 14.79
C ALA A 17 -10.93 45.34 13.93
N TYR A 18 -11.83 46.19 13.45
CA TYR A 18 -12.90 45.81 12.54
C TYR A 18 -12.34 45.25 11.23
N TRP A 19 -11.32 45.90 10.64
CA TRP A 19 -10.64 45.40 9.45
C TRP A 19 -9.88 44.10 9.71
N ALA A 20 -9.26 43.94 10.88
CA ALA A 20 -8.61 42.68 11.27
C ALA A 20 -9.60 41.52 11.43
N VAL A 21 -10.86 41.80 11.80
CA VAL A 21 -11.91 40.79 11.97
C VAL A 21 -12.70 40.53 10.68
N PHE A 22 -13.04 41.58 9.91
CA PHE A 22 -13.96 41.51 8.76
C PHE A 22 -13.31 41.80 7.40
N GLY A 23 -12.21 42.58 7.34
CA GLY A 23 -11.52 42.97 6.09
C GLY A 23 -10.25 42.16 5.81
N GLY A 24 -9.85 41.30 6.73
CA GLY A 24 -8.68 40.45 6.60
C GLY A 24 -9.02 39.18 5.86
N GLU A 25 -9.12 39.26 4.53
CA GLU A 25 -9.31 38.14 3.61
C GLU A 25 -8.38 36.93 3.89
N TYR A 26 -7.30 37.06 4.70
CA TYR A 26 -6.32 35.97 4.96
C TYR A 26 -5.61 35.97 6.34
N SER A 27 -6.11 36.60 7.43
CA SER A 27 -5.16 37.02 8.49
C SER A 27 -4.64 35.96 9.47
N VAL A 28 -5.45 35.03 10.01
CA VAL A 28 -4.94 34.09 11.05
C VAL A 28 -5.68 32.76 11.08
N PHE A 29 -6.99 32.79 10.86
CA PHE A 29 -7.81 31.58 10.89
C PHE A 29 -7.51 30.66 9.72
N GLU A 30 -7.32 31.17 8.51
CA GLU A 30 -6.97 30.34 7.36
C GLU A 30 -5.58 29.75 7.45
N VAL A 31 -4.56 30.51 7.88
CA VAL A 31 -3.22 29.95 8.09
C VAL A 31 -3.24 28.84 9.15
N ARG A 32 -4.06 28.99 10.20
CA ARG A 32 -4.27 27.93 11.18
C ARG A 32 -4.99 26.73 10.59
N ARG A 33 -6.04 26.94 9.78
CA ARG A 33 -6.79 25.87 9.13
C ARG A 33 -5.97 25.11 8.09
N ALA A 34 -5.18 25.84 7.29
CA ALA A 34 -4.24 25.31 6.32
C ALA A 34 -3.10 24.53 7.01
N ARG A 35 -2.57 25.03 8.14
CA ARG A 35 -1.59 24.28 8.95
C ARG A 35 -2.18 23.03 9.57
N GLN A 36 -3.43 23.07 10.03
CA GLN A 36 -4.12 21.89 10.55
C GLN A 36 -4.37 20.85 9.45
N GLY A 37 -4.79 21.30 8.26
CA GLY A 37 -4.92 20.43 7.08
C GLY A 37 -3.58 19.80 6.69
N ALA A 38 -2.52 20.61 6.57
CA ALA A 38 -1.19 20.11 6.25
C ALA A 38 -0.64 19.12 7.30
N ALA A 39 -0.92 19.35 8.58
CA ALA A 39 -0.51 18.44 9.66
C ALA A 39 -1.25 17.10 9.60
N ALA A 40 -2.55 17.12 9.28
CA ALA A 40 -3.35 15.90 9.12
C ALA A 40 -2.86 15.06 7.91
N GLU A 41 -2.61 15.71 6.78
CA GLU A 41 -2.07 15.06 5.57
C GLU A 41 -0.66 14.49 5.81
N ALA A 42 0.20 15.22 6.50
CA ALA A 42 1.54 14.74 6.87
C ALA A 42 1.48 13.48 7.76
N ALA A 43 0.54 13.45 8.72
CA ALA A 43 0.34 12.27 9.57
C ALA A 43 -0.19 11.07 8.78
N ALA A 44 -1.06 11.30 7.78
CA ALA A 44 -1.53 10.23 6.89
C ALA A 44 -0.40 9.67 6.01
N LEU A 45 0.43 10.55 5.44
CA LEU A 45 1.60 10.15 4.67
C LEU A 45 2.59 9.32 5.48
N GLU A 46 2.84 9.71 6.74
CA GLU A 46 3.75 8.98 7.61
C GLU A 46 3.24 7.57 7.93
N ARG A 47 1.94 7.42 8.20
CA ARG A 47 1.32 6.10 8.38
C ARG A 47 1.46 5.23 7.14
N LEU A 48 1.20 5.81 5.97
CA LEU A 48 1.26 5.07 4.72
C LEU A 48 2.69 4.63 4.38
N ARG A 49 3.69 5.48 4.69
CA ARG A 49 5.11 5.11 4.58
C ARG A 49 5.48 3.94 5.47
N GLN A 50 5.08 3.98 6.75
CA GLN A 50 5.33 2.87 7.67
C GLN A 50 4.68 1.56 7.19
N GLU A 51 3.50 1.66 6.59
CA GLU A 51 2.80 0.51 6.04
C GLU A 51 3.55 -0.07 4.82
N ILE A 52 4.00 0.78 3.89
CA ILE A 52 4.85 0.39 2.76
C ILE A 52 6.14 -0.28 3.24
N ASP A 53 6.86 0.34 4.19
CA ASP A 53 8.10 -0.21 4.72
C ASP A 53 7.87 -1.58 5.36
N SER A 54 6.76 -1.75 6.08
CA SER A 54 6.40 -3.03 6.69
C SER A 54 6.07 -4.11 5.65
N LEU A 55 5.43 -3.73 4.54
CA LEU A 55 5.09 -4.64 3.45
C LEU A 55 6.33 -5.04 2.66
N GLN A 56 7.25 -4.10 2.42
CA GLN A 56 8.54 -4.38 1.80
C GLN A 56 9.37 -5.33 2.66
N ALA A 57 9.49 -5.07 3.97
CA ALA A 57 10.20 -5.99 4.87
C ALA A 57 9.60 -7.40 4.88
N ARG A 58 8.28 -7.53 4.77
CA ARG A 58 7.61 -8.84 4.62
C ARG A 58 7.91 -9.49 3.28
N ALA A 59 7.86 -8.72 2.19
CA ALA A 59 8.21 -9.23 0.87
C ALA A 59 9.66 -9.72 0.83
N ASP A 60 10.61 -8.94 1.36
CA ASP A 60 12.02 -9.30 1.44
C ASP A 60 12.23 -10.56 2.29
N SER A 61 11.50 -10.70 3.40
CA SER A 61 11.53 -11.92 4.21
C SER A 61 11.01 -13.13 3.43
N LEU A 62 9.90 -12.99 2.70
CA LEU A 62 9.35 -14.06 1.87
C LEU A 62 10.26 -14.39 0.68
N GLU A 63 10.97 -13.41 0.13
CA GLU A 63 11.95 -13.63 -0.92
C GLU A 63 13.20 -14.34 -0.39
N SER A 64 13.67 -13.98 0.80
CA SER A 64 14.75 -14.71 1.48
C SER A 64 14.37 -16.16 1.79
N ASP A 65 13.09 -16.39 2.08
CA ASP A 65 12.52 -17.71 2.33
C ASP A 65 11.89 -18.32 1.06
N SER A 66 12.11 -17.71 -0.11
CA SER A 66 11.50 -18.16 -1.38
C SER A 66 11.95 -19.56 -1.75
N ALA A 67 13.17 -19.95 -1.39
CA ALA A 67 13.64 -21.32 -1.57
C ALA A 67 12.87 -22.31 -0.69
N ALA A 68 12.45 -21.90 0.52
CA ALA A 68 11.57 -22.74 1.35
C ALA A 68 10.14 -22.75 0.82
N LEU A 69 9.64 -21.60 0.34
CA LEU A 69 8.33 -21.49 -0.30
C LEU A 69 8.25 -22.34 -1.58
N GLU A 70 9.32 -22.34 -2.39
CA GLU A 70 9.47 -23.17 -3.59
C GLU A 70 9.47 -24.65 -3.23
N ARG A 71 10.24 -25.07 -2.20
CA ARG A 71 10.22 -26.46 -1.72
C ARG A 71 8.81 -26.87 -1.28
N LEU A 72 8.13 -26.05 -0.49
CA LEU A 72 6.78 -26.35 -0.03
C LEU A 72 5.78 -26.42 -1.19
N ALA A 73 5.87 -25.48 -2.14
CA ALA A 73 5.06 -25.51 -3.36
C ALA A 73 5.33 -26.79 -4.17
N ARG A 74 6.58 -27.23 -4.29
CA ARG A 74 6.94 -28.48 -4.98
C ARG A 74 6.39 -29.72 -4.29
N GLU A 75 6.48 -29.77 -2.96
CA GLU A 75 5.91 -30.87 -2.17
C GLU A 75 4.39 -30.94 -2.32
N HIS A 76 3.71 -29.80 -2.30
CA HIS A 76 2.25 -29.76 -2.35
C HIS A 76 1.68 -29.98 -3.75
N PHE A 77 2.35 -29.46 -4.79
CA PHE A 77 1.88 -29.54 -6.18
C PHE A 77 2.58 -30.63 -7.00
N GLY A 78 3.52 -31.37 -6.44
CA GLY A 78 4.25 -32.46 -7.13
C GLY A 78 5.11 -31.96 -8.29
N MET A 79 5.57 -30.71 -8.25
CA MET A 79 6.39 -30.11 -9.29
C MET A 79 7.85 -30.59 -9.18
N ILE A 80 8.40 -31.13 -10.27
CA ILE A 80 9.79 -31.64 -10.38
C ILE A 80 10.67 -30.66 -11.16
N ARG A 81 11.96 -30.55 -10.81
CA ARG A 81 12.93 -29.70 -11.51
C ARG A 81 13.45 -30.39 -12.78
N ASP A 82 13.90 -29.59 -13.75
CA ASP A 82 14.65 -30.11 -14.91
C ASP A 82 15.84 -30.97 -14.44
N GLY A 83 15.79 -32.27 -14.75
CA GLY A 83 16.79 -33.26 -14.36
C GLY A 83 16.38 -34.23 -13.23
N GLU A 84 15.21 -34.06 -12.61
CA GLU A 84 14.69 -35.01 -11.62
C GLU A 84 13.75 -36.06 -12.26
N VAL A 85 13.92 -37.33 -11.90
CA VAL A 85 13.13 -38.46 -12.45
C VAL A 85 12.10 -38.91 -11.42
N LEU A 86 10.82 -38.69 -11.72
CA LEU A 86 9.71 -39.15 -10.88
C LEU A 86 9.51 -40.67 -11.03
N TYR A 87 9.95 -41.45 -10.03
CA TYR A 87 9.61 -42.87 -9.95
C TYR A 87 8.20 -43.04 -9.38
N ARG A 88 7.26 -43.47 -10.23
CA ARG A 88 5.92 -43.89 -9.81
C ARG A 88 5.89 -45.41 -9.83
N PHE A 89 5.72 -46.02 -8.67
CA PHE A 89 5.50 -47.46 -8.60
C PHE A 89 4.09 -47.75 -9.09
N ALA A 90 3.97 -48.36 -10.27
CA ALA A 90 2.70 -48.94 -10.69
C ALA A 90 2.50 -50.23 -9.88
N GLU A 91 1.32 -50.40 -9.28
CA GLU A 91 0.84 -51.70 -8.80
C GLU A 91 1.01 -52.70 -9.96
N PRO A 92 1.56 -53.91 -9.74
CA PRO A 92 1.70 -54.89 -10.81
C PRO A 92 0.33 -55.12 -11.45
N GLU A 93 0.22 -54.79 -12.74
CA GLU A 93 -0.99 -55.09 -13.50
C GLU A 93 -1.29 -56.59 -13.37
N PRO A 94 -2.53 -56.96 -13.02
CA PRO A 94 -2.96 -58.35 -13.10
C PRO A 94 -2.69 -58.86 -14.52
N PRO A 95 -2.26 -60.12 -14.69
CA PRO A 95 -1.71 -60.67 -15.94
C PRO A 95 -2.67 -60.72 -17.16
N ASP A 96 -3.86 -60.11 -17.07
CA ASP A 96 -4.94 -60.22 -18.06
C ASP A 96 -5.31 -58.91 -18.76
N SER A 97 -4.58 -57.80 -18.54
CA SER A 97 -4.72 -56.58 -19.34
C SER A 97 -4.10 -56.78 -20.73
N VAL A 98 -4.96 -57.17 -21.68
CA VAL A 98 -4.63 -57.32 -23.10
C VAL A 98 -3.94 -56.05 -23.61
N PRO A 99 -2.77 -56.15 -24.28
CA PRO A 99 -2.11 -54.99 -24.84
C PRO A 99 -2.98 -54.46 -25.97
N SER A 100 -3.60 -53.30 -25.73
CA SER A 100 -4.25 -52.51 -26.78
C SER A 100 -3.15 -51.85 -27.60
N GLY A 101 -2.43 -52.66 -28.37
CA GLY A 101 -1.57 -52.18 -29.45
C GLY A 101 -2.41 -51.51 -30.52
N PRO A 102 -1.90 -50.48 -31.21
CA PRO A 102 -2.65 -49.81 -32.25
C PRO A 102 -2.79 -50.76 -33.45
N GLY A 103 -3.97 -51.38 -33.57
CA GLY A 103 -4.40 -52.10 -34.76
C GLY A 103 -4.57 -51.10 -35.91
N GLY A 104 -3.85 -51.34 -36.99
CA GLY A 104 -3.63 -50.37 -38.06
C GLY A 104 -4.74 -50.24 -39.10
N GLY A 105 -4.57 -49.19 -39.92
CA GLY A 105 -4.74 -49.26 -41.37
C GLY A 105 -6.07 -48.79 -41.94
N GLY A 106 -6.05 -47.70 -42.71
CA GLY A 106 -7.19 -47.32 -43.53
C GLY A 106 -7.00 -46.09 -44.41
N ARG A 107 -6.24 -46.27 -45.51
CA ARG A 107 -6.31 -45.55 -46.80
C ARG A 107 -5.79 -44.11 -46.88
#